data_AF-A0A1Q9CJ66-F1
#
_entry.id   AF-A0A1Q9CJ66-F1
#
_cell.length_a   1.000
_cell.length_b   1.000
_cell.length_c   1.000
_cell.angle_alpha   90.00
_cell.angle_beta   90.00
_cell.angle_gamma   90.00
#
_symmetry.space_group_name_H-M   'P 1'
#
loop_
_entity.id
_entity.type
_entity.pdbx_description
1 polymer ?
#
loop_
_entity_poly.entity_id
_entity_poly.type
_entity_poly.pdbx_seq_one_letter_code
_entity_poly.pdbx_strand_id
1 'polypeptide(L)'
;MAEGDQAYTMEEIRTFWPFLTKDAQKYIACFETLAQLALAMTAKAHHGHTRLSLCLPTESDNTPTEGGVNKLFTTAWPLSEFLSLIASWSSANGVTIQVSHVAGAHNEWADDLSRGRLQAFAHRSRDRFRVSLEMLASASAKASWSSKDPAEVSPIPETPRLEA
;
A
#
# COMPACT_ATOMS: atom_id res chain seq x y z
N MET A 1 -19.40 23.81 2.16
CA MET A 1 -18.44 23.85 1.04
C MET A 1 -17.49 22.70 1.25
N ALA A 2 -17.54 21.66 0.40
CA ALA A 2 -16.65 20.51 0.52
C ALA A 2 -15.26 20.93 0.03
N GLU A 3 -14.26 20.90 0.91
CA GLU A 3 -12.85 21.06 0.54
C GLU A 3 -12.49 20.01 -0.52
N GLY A 4 -11.87 20.49 -1.60
CA GLY A 4 -11.86 19.84 -2.90
C GLY A 4 -11.07 18.54 -2.98
N ASP A 5 -11.49 17.72 -3.95
CA ASP A 5 -10.69 16.69 -4.61
C ASP A 5 -9.41 17.36 -5.18
N GLN A 6 -8.36 17.45 -4.37
CA GLN A 6 -7.07 17.96 -4.79
C GLN A 6 -6.27 16.85 -5.46
N ALA A 7 -6.02 17.01 -6.76
CA ALA A 7 -4.99 16.23 -7.44
C ALA A 7 -3.60 16.70 -6.95
N TYR A 8 -2.75 15.76 -6.54
CA TYR A 8 -1.38 16.09 -6.16
C TYR A 8 -0.51 16.34 -7.39
N THR A 9 0.27 17.41 -7.33
CA THR A 9 1.32 17.69 -8.29
C THR A 9 2.52 16.77 -8.09
N MET A 10 3.33 16.57 -9.13
CA MET A 10 4.59 15.83 -8.99
C MET A 10 5.57 16.52 -8.02
N GLU A 11 5.46 17.83 -7.83
CA GLU A 11 6.28 18.55 -6.85
C GLU A 11 5.92 18.14 -5.42
N GLU A 12 4.61 18.09 -5.09
CA GLU A 12 4.13 17.64 -3.79
C GLU A 12 4.48 16.17 -3.55
N ILE A 13 4.29 15.28 -4.53
CA ILE A 13 4.64 13.85 -4.42
C ILE A 13 6.14 13.67 -4.12
N ARG A 14 6.99 14.49 -4.75
CA ARG A 14 8.46 14.43 -4.57
C ARG A 14 8.92 14.89 -3.17
N THR A 15 8.08 15.55 -2.40
CA THR A 15 8.40 15.83 -0.98
C THR A 15 8.49 14.54 -0.17
N PHE A 16 7.71 13.51 -0.53
CA PHE A 16 7.71 12.19 0.11
C PHE A 16 8.66 11.21 -0.59
N TRP A 17 8.77 11.28 -1.92
CA TRP A 17 9.66 10.44 -2.72
C TRP A 17 10.59 11.27 -3.62
N PRO A 18 11.68 11.86 -3.08
CA PRO A 18 12.55 12.79 -3.80
C PRO A 18 13.25 12.21 -5.03
N PHE A 19 13.38 10.88 -5.11
CA PHE A 19 13.97 10.18 -6.25
C PHE A 19 13.09 10.18 -7.51
N LEU A 20 11.82 10.56 -7.40
CA LEU A 20 10.94 10.69 -8.56
C LEU A 20 11.32 11.93 -9.38
N THR A 21 11.21 11.80 -10.70
CA THR A 21 11.37 12.93 -11.63
C THR A 21 10.02 13.59 -11.93
N LYS A 22 10.03 14.69 -12.70
CA LYS A 22 8.80 15.43 -13.08
C LYS A 22 7.85 14.66 -14.00
N ASP A 23 8.32 13.58 -14.61
CA ASP A 23 7.56 12.82 -15.61
C ASP A 23 6.75 11.70 -14.94
N ALA A 24 5.51 12.01 -14.59
CA ALA A 24 4.60 11.11 -13.87
C ALA A 24 4.34 9.79 -14.63
N GLN A 25 4.32 9.82 -15.97
CA GLN A 25 3.97 8.67 -16.80
C GLN A 25 4.96 7.51 -16.62
N LYS A 26 6.23 7.82 -16.34
CA LYS A 26 7.27 6.81 -16.05
C LYS A 26 7.02 6.01 -14.77
N TYR A 27 6.19 6.54 -13.88
CA TYR A 27 5.91 5.97 -12.57
C TYR A 27 4.48 5.47 -12.44
N ILE A 28 3.78 5.25 -13.56
CA ILE A 28 2.37 4.84 -13.53
C ILE A 28 2.15 3.58 -12.69
N ALA A 29 2.99 2.56 -12.83
CA ALA A 29 2.95 1.35 -12.00
C ALA A 29 3.23 1.62 -10.51
N CYS A 30 4.02 2.64 -10.17
CA CYS A 30 4.26 3.04 -8.79
C CYS A 30 3.01 3.71 -8.19
N PHE A 31 2.35 4.59 -8.96
CA PHE A 31 1.13 5.26 -8.53
C PHE A 31 -0.07 4.32 -8.46
N GLU A 32 -0.18 3.36 -9.38
CA GLU A 32 -1.18 2.31 -9.30
C GLU A 32 -0.93 1.38 -8.10
N THR A 33 0.33 1.07 -7.79
CA THR A 33 0.68 0.39 -6.53
C THR A 33 0.24 1.19 -5.31
N LEU A 34 0.45 2.52 -5.28
CA LEU A 34 -0.08 3.37 -4.21
C LEU A 34 -1.61 3.37 -4.16
N ALA A 35 -2.28 3.31 -5.31
CA ALA A 35 -3.73 3.22 -5.37
C ALA A 35 -4.23 1.93 -4.72
N GLN A 36 -3.56 0.79 -4.95
CA GLN A 36 -3.87 -0.47 -4.26
C GLN A 36 -3.71 -0.35 -2.74
N LEU A 37 -2.64 0.30 -2.27
CA LEU A 37 -2.46 0.60 -0.84
C LEU A 37 -3.60 1.48 -0.29
N ALA A 38 -4.00 2.52 -1.02
CA ALA A 38 -5.08 3.43 -0.63
C ALA A 38 -6.43 2.70 -0.56
N LEU A 39 -6.70 1.78 -1.49
CA LEU A 39 -7.90 0.92 -1.45
C LEU A 39 -7.88 0.02 -0.21
N ALA A 40 -6.74 -0.56 0.14
CA ALA A 40 -6.60 -1.37 1.34
C ALA A 40 -6.80 -0.57 2.63
N MET A 41 -6.21 0.63 2.72
CA MET A 41 -6.43 1.55 3.83
C MET A 41 -7.90 1.95 3.97
N THR A 42 -8.55 2.25 2.85
CA THR A 42 -9.98 2.58 2.79
C THR A 42 -10.83 1.41 3.26
N ALA A 43 -10.60 0.21 2.71
CA ALA A 43 -11.29 -1.00 3.13
C ALA A 43 -11.13 -1.23 4.63
N LYS A 44 -9.91 -1.15 5.17
CA LYS A 44 -9.67 -1.30 6.60
C LYS A 44 -10.38 -0.24 7.45
N ALA A 45 -10.42 1.01 7.01
CA ALA A 45 -11.13 2.06 7.74
C ALA A 45 -12.64 1.80 7.84
N HIS A 46 -13.24 1.18 6.81
CA HIS A 46 -14.65 0.80 6.83
C HIS A 46 -14.92 -0.55 7.53
N HIS A 47 -13.95 -1.45 7.56
CA HIS A 47 -14.06 -2.74 8.24
C HIS A 47 -13.50 -2.62 9.66
N GLY A 48 -14.35 -2.30 10.64
CA GLY A 48 -13.98 -2.14 12.06
C GLY A 48 -13.48 -3.40 12.79
N HIS A 49 -13.09 -4.45 12.06
CA HIS A 49 -12.58 -5.71 12.62
C HIS A 49 -11.07 -5.65 12.81
N THR A 50 -10.61 -5.80 14.05
CA THR A 50 -9.18 -5.74 14.42
C THR A 50 -8.53 -7.12 14.62
N ARG A 51 -9.31 -8.20 14.54
CA ARG A 51 -8.88 -9.56 14.93
C ARG A 51 -8.85 -10.58 13.80
N LEU A 52 -9.38 -10.23 12.63
CA LEU A 52 -9.42 -11.13 11.47
C LEU A 52 -8.43 -10.64 10.42
N SER A 53 -7.68 -11.58 9.85
CA SER A 53 -6.92 -11.31 8.64
C SER A 53 -7.90 -11.17 7.48
N LEU A 54 -7.80 -10.09 6.72
CA LEU A 54 -8.68 -9.81 5.58
C LEU A 54 -7.92 -10.05 4.28
N CYS A 55 -8.57 -10.70 3.33
CA CYS A 55 -8.11 -10.70 1.94
C CYS A 55 -8.97 -9.72 1.15
N LEU A 56 -8.35 -8.70 0.56
CA LEU A 56 -9.00 -7.70 -0.27
C LEU A 56 -8.78 -8.04 -1.75
N PRO A 57 -9.80 -8.53 -2.46
CA PRO A 57 -9.74 -8.65 -3.91
C PRO A 57 -9.83 -7.27 -4.55
N THR A 58 -8.94 -7.02 -5.50
CA THR A 58 -8.81 -5.76 -6.24
C THR A 58 -8.49 -6.06 -7.71
N GLU A 59 -8.67 -5.08 -8.57
CA GLU A 59 -8.39 -5.21 -10.00
C GLU A 59 -7.41 -4.11 -10.45
N SER A 60 -6.59 -4.41 -11.46
CA SER A 60 -5.72 -3.45 -12.14
C SER A 60 -5.49 -3.89 -13.58
N ASP A 61 -5.45 -2.94 -14.50
CA ASP A 61 -5.05 -3.15 -15.89
C ASP A 61 -3.54 -3.01 -16.12
N ASN A 62 -2.78 -2.68 -15.06
CA ASN A 62 -1.33 -2.55 -15.08
C ASN A 62 -0.65 -3.84 -14.61
N THR A 63 -0.15 -4.61 -15.57
CA THR A 63 0.53 -5.89 -15.30
C THR A 63 1.70 -5.79 -14.32
N PRO A 64 2.57 -4.75 -14.36
CA PRO A 64 3.59 -4.56 -13.33
C PRO A 64 3.02 -4.43 -11.91
N THR A 65 1.94 -3.67 -11.73
CA THR A 65 1.26 -3.53 -10.44
C THR A 65 0.60 -4.84 -10.00
N GLU A 66 -0.17 -5.48 -10.87
CA GLU A 66 -0.79 -6.79 -10.60
C GLU A 66 0.25 -7.82 -10.12
N GLY A 67 1.29 -8.04 -10.92
CA GLY A 67 2.33 -9.01 -10.61
C GLY A 67 3.15 -8.61 -9.39
N GLY A 68 3.45 -7.32 -9.22
CA GLY A 68 4.25 -6.79 -8.12
C GLY A 68 3.55 -6.90 -6.78
N VAL A 69 2.28 -6.51 -6.70
CA VAL A 69 1.49 -6.53 -5.45
C VAL A 69 1.25 -7.97 -4.99
N ASN A 70 0.87 -8.86 -5.90
CA ASN A 70 0.63 -10.28 -5.54
C ASN A 70 1.88 -11.00 -5.04
N LYS A 71 3.06 -10.63 -5.56
CA LYS A 71 4.34 -11.23 -5.15
C LYS A 71 5.00 -10.46 -4.01
N LEU A 72 4.55 -9.23 -3.74
CA LEU A 72 5.22 -8.23 -2.90
C LEU A 72 6.70 -8.06 -3.26
N PHE A 73 7.04 -8.21 -4.54
CA PHE A 73 8.43 -8.26 -5.00
C PHE A 73 8.57 -7.77 -6.44
N THR A 74 9.63 -7.00 -6.67
CA THR A 74 10.13 -6.63 -8.01
C THR A 74 11.61 -6.25 -7.90
N THR A 75 12.33 -6.37 -9.01
CA THR A 75 13.70 -5.86 -9.14
C THR A 75 13.72 -4.46 -9.78
N ALA A 76 12.59 -3.95 -10.25
CA ALA A 76 12.48 -2.66 -10.91
C ALA A 76 12.46 -1.51 -9.90
N TRP A 77 13.48 -0.67 -9.93
CA TRP A 77 13.48 0.61 -9.23
C TRP A 77 12.67 1.66 -10.03
N PRO A 78 11.80 2.48 -9.41
CA PRO A 78 11.52 2.58 -7.98
C PRO A 78 10.31 1.76 -7.48
N LEU A 79 9.69 0.92 -8.31
CA LEU A 79 8.48 0.16 -7.94
C LEU A 79 8.68 -0.68 -6.66
N SER A 80 9.89 -1.18 -6.41
CA SER A 80 10.24 -1.91 -5.18
C SER A 80 9.98 -1.11 -3.89
N GLU A 81 10.17 0.22 -3.90
CA GLU A 81 9.89 1.06 -2.72
C GLU A 81 8.40 1.09 -2.41
N PHE A 82 7.58 1.23 -3.45
CA PHE A 82 6.12 1.30 -3.30
C PHE A 82 5.54 -0.06 -2.90
N LEU A 83 6.09 -1.16 -3.39
CA LEU A 83 5.73 -2.50 -2.92
C LEU A 83 6.13 -2.72 -1.47
N SER A 84 7.25 -2.14 -1.01
CA SER A 84 7.65 -2.22 0.39
C SER A 84 6.64 -1.53 1.32
N LEU A 85 6.03 -0.41 0.88
CA LEU A 85 4.94 0.24 1.62
C LEU A 85 3.73 -0.71 1.79
N ILE A 86 3.31 -1.38 0.72
CA ILE A 86 2.22 -2.35 0.78
C ILE A 86 2.60 -3.50 1.72
N ALA A 87 3.79 -4.08 1.56
CA ALA A 87 4.22 -5.22 2.36
C ALA A 87 4.24 -4.88 3.86
N SER A 88 4.83 -3.73 4.22
CA SER A 88 4.87 -3.26 5.60
C SER A 88 3.49 -2.99 6.16
N TRP A 89 2.64 -2.28 5.42
CA TRP A 89 1.30 -1.94 5.89
C TRP A 89 0.43 -3.19 6.01
N SER A 90 0.45 -4.07 5.02
CA SER A 90 -0.29 -5.34 5.00
C SER A 90 0.05 -6.19 6.22
N SER A 91 1.35 -6.33 6.51
CA SER A 91 1.85 -7.06 7.68
C SER A 91 1.37 -6.46 9.00
N ALA A 92 1.51 -5.13 9.16
CA ALA A 92 1.09 -4.44 10.38
C ALA A 92 -0.43 -4.46 10.60
N ASN A 93 -1.20 -4.62 9.53
CA ASN A 93 -2.65 -4.44 9.56
C ASN A 93 -3.45 -5.74 9.43
N GLY A 94 -2.82 -6.88 9.12
CA GLY A 94 -3.51 -8.13 8.86
C GLY A 94 -4.40 -8.05 7.63
N VAL A 95 -3.97 -7.34 6.59
CA VAL A 95 -4.72 -7.19 5.34
C VAL A 95 -3.82 -7.64 4.20
N THR A 96 -4.27 -8.62 3.43
CA THR A 96 -3.62 -9.06 2.20
C THR A 96 -4.36 -8.50 1.01
N ILE A 97 -3.65 -7.92 0.05
CA ILE A 97 -4.22 -7.45 -1.22
C ILE A 97 -4.00 -8.55 -2.26
N GLN A 98 -5.06 -8.92 -2.97
CA GLN A 98 -4.99 -9.80 -4.14
C GLN A 98 -5.48 -9.02 -5.35
N VAL A 99 -4.59 -8.85 -6.34
CA VAL A 99 -4.89 -8.11 -7.56
C VAL A 99 -5.15 -9.10 -8.68
N SER A 100 -6.28 -9.00 -9.37
CA SER A 100 -6.52 -9.67 -10.64
C SER A 100 -6.36 -8.70 -11.81
N HIS A 101 -5.88 -9.22 -12.94
CA HIS A 101 -5.86 -8.45 -14.17
C HIS A 101 -7.29 -8.12 -14.63
N VAL A 102 -7.52 -6.87 -15.03
CA VAL A 102 -8.72 -6.45 -15.76
C VAL A 102 -8.29 -5.75 -17.05
N ALA A 103 -9.02 -5.94 -18.15
CA ALA A 103 -8.73 -5.20 -19.37
C ALA A 103 -9.05 -3.70 -19.17
N GLY A 104 -8.25 -2.80 -19.75
CA GLY A 104 -8.48 -1.35 -19.61
C GLY A 104 -9.88 -0.88 -20.03
N ALA A 105 -10.49 -1.52 -21.03
CA ALA A 105 -11.88 -1.27 -21.45
C ALA A 105 -12.94 -1.62 -20.38
N HIS A 106 -12.56 -2.35 -19.33
CA HIS A 106 -13.39 -2.67 -18.18
C HIS A 106 -12.94 -1.93 -16.90
N ASN A 107 -11.88 -1.12 -16.97
CA ASN A 107 -11.36 -0.32 -15.86
C ASN A 107 -11.78 1.17 -15.93
N GLU A 108 -12.84 1.47 -16.70
CA GLU A 108 -13.27 2.85 -17.00
C GLU A 108 -13.58 3.67 -15.74
N TRP A 109 -14.15 3.03 -14.71
CA TRP A 109 -14.47 3.73 -13.46
C TRP A 109 -13.22 4.17 -12.71
N ALA A 110 -12.16 3.36 -12.68
CA ALA A 110 -10.90 3.74 -12.05
C ALA A 110 -10.19 4.85 -12.85
N ASP A 111 -10.20 4.79 -14.19
CA ASP A 111 -9.64 5.86 -15.03
C ASP A 111 -10.42 7.17 -14.85
N ASP A 112 -11.76 7.12 -14.82
CA ASP A 112 -12.62 8.27 -14.54
C ASP A 112 -12.31 8.91 -13.19
N LEU A 113 -12.25 8.08 -12.13
CA LEU A 113 -11.94 8.54 -10.78
C LEU A 113 -10.54 9.18 -10.71
N SER A 114 -9.53 8.57 -11.34
CA SER A 114 -8.15 9.08 -11.34
C SER A 114 -8.01 10.45 -12.03
N ARG A 115 -8.95 10.79 -12.93
CA ARG A 115 -8.98 12.06 -13.67
C ARG A 115 -9.97 13.07 -13.08
N GLY A 116 -10.52 12.80 -11.90
CA GLY A 116 -11.48 13.66 -11.22
C GLY A 116 -12.86 13.70 -11.88
N ARG A 117 -13.22 12.72 -12.73
CA ARG A 117 -14.56 12.62 -13.34
C ARG A 117 -15.54 11.94 -12.39
N LEU A 118 -15.95 12.66 -11.35
CA LEU A 118 -16.72 12.10 -10.22
C LEU A 118 -18.24 12.12 -10.38
N GLN A 119 -18.79 12.51 -11.53
CA GLN A 119 -20.23 12.80 -11.65
C GLN A 119 -21.10 11.60 -11.28
N ALA A 120 -20.69 10.39 -11.69
CA ALA A 120 -21.37 9.14 -11.33
C ALA A 120 -21.37 8.87 -9.80
N PHE A 121 -20.37 9.41 -9.08
CA PHE A 121 -20.14 9.18 -7.64
C PHE A 121 -20.50 10.39 -6.76
N ALA A 122 -21.14 11.43 -7.32
CA ALA A 122 -21.51 12.63 -6.57
C ALA A 122 -22.41 12.32 -5.36
N HIS A 123 -23.30 11.33 -5.50
CA HIS A 123 -24.22 10.88 -4.46
C HIS A 123 -23.51 10.15 -3.28
N ARG A 124 -22.24 9.77 -3.43
CA ARG A 124 -21.44 9.04 -2.44
C ARG A 124 -20.46 9.92 -1.67
N SER A 125 -20.61 11.24 -1.70
CA SER A 125 -19.66 12.16 -1.07
C SER A 125 -19.47 11.94 0.43
N ARG A 126 -20.51 11.48 1.14
CA ARG A 126 -20.47 11.15 2.58
C ARG A 126 -19.75 9.85 2.91
N ASP A 127 -19.63 8.95 1.93
CA ASP A 127 -19.02 7.63 2.12
C ASP A 127 -17.50 7.67 1.83
N ARG A 128 -16.95 8.84 1.46
CA ARG A 128 -15.55 8.98 1.07
C ARG A 128 -14.62 8.95 2.29
N PHE A 129 -13.58 8.15 2.20
CA PHE A 129 -12.45 8.14 3.12
C PHE A 129 -11.24 8.83 2.45
N ARG A 130 -10.67 9.85 3.10
CA ARG A 130 -9.51 10.57 2.55
C ARG A 130 -8.22 9.87 2.96
N VAL A 131 -7.46 9.40 1.97
CA VAL A 131 -6.09 8.91 2.13
C VAL A 131 -5.12 10.01 1.69
N SER A 132 -4.27 10.51 2.59
CA SER A 132 -3.27 11.54 2.28
C SER A 132 -1.94 10.94 1.81
N LEU A 133 -1.10 11.73 1.13
CA LEU A 133 0.28 11.32 0.80
C LEU A 133 1.09 10.97 2.05
N GLU A 134 0.90 11.72 3.14
CA GLU A 134 1.54 11.44 4.42
C GLU A 134 1.12 10.08 4.97
N MET A 135 -0.17 9.75 4.91
CA MET A 135 -0.67 8.44 5.34
C MET A 135 -0.05 7.32 4.52
N LEU A 136 0.03 7.47 3.19
CA LEU A 136 0.67 6.51 2.28
C LEU A 136 2.17 6.38 2.56
N ALA A 137 2.88 7.48 2.76
CA ALA A 137 4.31 7.45 3.05
C ALA A 137 4.61 6.83 4.43
N SER A 138 3.72 7.03 5.40
CA SER A 138 3.83 6.44 6.75
C SER A 138 3.54 4.93 6.80
N ALA A 139 3.06 4.35 5.69
CA ALA A 139 2.74 2.93 5.57
C ALA A 139 3.96 2.01 5.74
N SER A 140 5.16 2.55 5.50
CA SER A 140 6.40 1.89 5.89
C SER A 140 6.43 1.76 7.41
N ALA A 141 6.19 0.55 7.90
CA ALA A 141 6.38 0.25 9.29
C ALA A 141 7.86 0.50 9.60
N LYS A 142 8.16 1.47 10.47
CA LYS A 142 9.33 1.33 11.33
C LYS A 142 9.09 0.02 12.05
N ALA A 143 9.79 -1.04 11.65
CA ALA A 143 9.68 -2.30 12.31
C ALA A 143 10.11 -2.05 13.76
N SER A 144 9.15 -1.86 14.66
CA SER A 144 9.37 -1.96 16.09
C SER A 144 9.52 -3.44 16.36
N TRP A 145 10.66 -3.98 15.93
CA TRP A 145 11.26 -5.04 16.68
C TRP A 145 11.46 -4.41 18.05
N SER A 146 10.61 -4.78 19.01
CA SER A 146 10.94 -4.57 20.41
C SER A 146 12.30 -5.21 20.57
N SER A 147 13.34 -4.39 20.60
CA SER A 147 14.68 -4.81 20.97
C SER A 147 14.56 -5.19 22.43
N LYS A 148 14.11 -6.42 22.71
CA LYS A 148 14.57 -7.07 23.92
C LYS A 148 16.08 -7.05 23.78
N ASP A 149 16.73 -6.32 24.67
CA ASP A 149 18.17 -6.29 24.76
C ASP A 149 18.68 -7.72 24.58
N PRO A 150 19.67 -7.98 23.71
CA PRO A 150 20.26 -9.33 23.60
C PRO A 150 20.85 -9.83 24.93
N ALA A 151 20.97 -8.95 25.94
CA ALA A 151 21.30 -9.29 27.32
C ALA A 151 20.14 -9.92 28.14
N GLU A 152 18.87 -9.84 27.70
CA GLU A 152 17.73 -10.48 28.38
C GLU A 152 17.48 -11.93 27.93
N VAL A 153 18.23 -12.43 26.94
CA VAL A 153 18.18 -13.85 26.57
C VAL A 153 18.93 -14.65 27.64
N SER A 154 18.17 -15.26 28.56
CA SER A 154 18.73 -16.19 29.54
C SER A 154 19.58 -17.26 28.80
N PRO A 155 20.80 -17.56 29.29
CA PRO A 155 21.65 -18.53 28.62
C PRO A 155 20.96 -19.89 28.54
N ILE A 156 21.08 -20.53 27.38
CA ILE A 156 20.61 -21.88 27.13
C ILE A 156 21.29 -22.80 28.16
N PRO A 157 20.56 -23.60 28.96
CA PRO A 157 21.19 -24.50 29.91
C PRO A 157 22.06 -25.51 29.15
N GLU A 158 23.34 -25.58 29.50
CA GLU A 158 24.27 -26.54 28.94
C GLU A 158 23.79 -27.96 29.24
N THR A 159 23.53 -28.73 28.19
CA THR A 159 23.25 -30.16 28.30
C THR A 159 24.48 -30.89 28.86
N PRO A 160 24.35 -31.71 29.92
CA PRO A 160 25.48 -32.43 30.47
C PRO A 160 26.06 -33.39 29.43
N ARG A 161 27.37 -33.28 29.19
CA ARG A 161 28.10 -34.27 28.39
C ARG A 161 28.07 -35.60 29.14
N LEU A 162 27.47 -36.62 28.53
CA LEU A 162 27.67 -38.00 28.95
C LEU A 162 29.11 -38.37 28.64
N GLU A 163 29.91 -38.60 29.68
CA GLU A 163 31.19 -39.31 29.53
C GLU A 163 30.89 -40.79 29.27
N ALA A 164 31.54 -41.33 28.25
CA ALA A 164 31.50 -42.75 27.86
C ALA A 164 32.63 -43.52 28.54
#